data_AF-A0A915Q0B9-F1
#
_entry.id   AF-A0A915Q0B9-F1
#
_cell.length_a   1.000
_cell.length_b   1.000
_cell.length_c   1.000
_cell.angle_alpha   90.00
_cell.angle_beta   90.00
_cell.angle_gamma   90.00
#
_symmetry.space_group_name_H-M   'P 1'
#
loop_
_entity.id
_entity.type
_entity.pdbx_description
1 polymer ?
#
loop_
_entity_poly.entity_id
_entity_poly.type
_entity_poly.pdbx_seq_one_letter_code
_entity_poly.pdbx_strand_id
1 'polypeptide(L)'
;MKQKIFTFEDIINYGRLRGIRVVPEFDTPGHMKSWGVGVKGLLSECYYKNGSIYEGFENLLDPTKSGTWDVLIALFQEIFSVFPDNYIHLGGDEASFWTTECWALNPVVKEFMNIYGLEDVRSVQVWYFNKFITLLHALKAGRNKKFILWQEAVENGNVSDENLIAHIWKDKKGIKNATDKGYYAILSTCWYLDYISSSADWKTYYNCDPQDFNSNETQKRLVLGGEAALWGEWVNESNVISRLWPRASAVAERLWSSAKMKNAEEAWPRLYEMQCRMTAQGYPIQPANGPGYCEHEYKIQLPLYE
;
A
#
# COMPACT_ATOMS: atom_id res chain seq x y z
N MET A 1 -31.20 8.83 -11.79
CA MET A 1 -30.65 7.48 -11.54
C MET A 1 -30.38 7.33 -10.06
N LYS A 2 -30.92 6.32 -9.38
CA LYS A 2 -30.49 6.02 -7.99
C LYS A 2 -29.07 5.48 -8.05
N GLN A 3 -28.13 6.18 -7.45
CA GLN A 3 -26.74 5.73 -7.33
C GLN A 3 -26.76 4.42 -6.54
N LYS A 4 -26.40 3.31 -7.18
CA LYS A 4 -26.31 2.02 -6.49
C LYS A 4 -25.14 2.12 -5.52
N ILE A 5 -25.43 2.10 -4.22
CA ILE A 5 -24.39 2.04 -3.19
C ILE A 5 -23.90 0.59 -3.17
N PHE A 6 -22.67 0.37 -3.62
CA PHE A 6 -22.01 -0.93 -3.52
C PHE A 6 -21.49 -1.14 -2.10
N THR A 7 -21.63 -2.35 -1.59
CA THR A 7 -21.07 -2.77 -0.30
C THR A 7 -19.66 -3.35 -0.49
N PHE A 8 -18.90 -3.54 0.60
CA PHE A 8 -17.63 -4.26 0.53
C PHE A 8 -17.79 -5.69 0.01
N GLU A 9 -18.90 -6.36 0.36
CA GLU A 9 -19.21 -7.70 -0.11
C GLU A 9 -19.42 -7.74 -1.64
N ASP A 10 -20.01 -6.70 -2.23
CA ASP A 10 -20.14 -6.59 -3.68
C ASP A 10 -18.76 -6.55 -4.36
N ILE A 11 -17.82 -5.75 -3.82
CA ILE A 11 -16.45 -5.62 -4.34
C ILE A 11 -15.71 -6.96 -4.21
N ILE A 12 -15.78 -7.59 -3.04
CA ILE A 12 -15.15 -8.89 -2.75
C ILE A 12 -15.68 -9.96 -3.71
N ASN A 13 -16.99 -10.06 -3.87
CA ASN A 13 -17.59 -11.04 -4.78
C ASN A 13 -17.27 -10.76 -6.25
N TYR A 14 -17.26 -9.49 -6.66
CA TYR A 14 -16.91 -9.12 -8.03
C TYR A 14 -15.47 -9.49 -8.37
N GLY A 15 -14.54 -9.27 -7.44
CA GLY A 15 -13.15 -9.72 -7.53
C GLY A 15 -13.02 -11.24 -7.55
N ARG A 16 -13.71 -11.93 -6.63
CA ARG A 16 -13.71 -13.41 -6.52
C ARG A 16 -14.15 -14.09 -7.82
N LEU A 17 -15.18 -13.57 -8.50
CA LEU A 17 -15.65 -14.11 -9.79
C LEU A 17 -14.61 -13.99 -10.92
N ARG A 18 -13.56 -13.19 -10.72
CA ARG A 18 -12.44 -12.97 -11.66
C ARG A 18 -11.12 -13.53 -11.16
N GLY A 19 -11.12 -14.26 -10.03
CA GLY A 19 -9.88 -14.74 -9.40
C GLY A 19 -9.01 -13.62 -8.81
N ILE A 20 -9.60 -12.45 -8.51
CA ILE A 20 -8.92 -11.30 -7.91
C ILE A 20 -9.15 -11.33 -6.39
N ARG A 21 -8.07 -11.25 -5.64
CA ARG A 21 -8.08 -11.12 -4.17
C ARG A 21 -8.32 -9.66 -3.79
N VAL A 22 -9.07 -9.41 -2.72
CA VAL A 22 -9.25 -8.08 -2.13
C VAL A 22 -8.51 -8.06 -0.81
N VAL A 23 -7.36 -7.37 -0.79
CA VAL A 23 -6.50 -7.22 0.39
C VAL A 23 -6.75 -5.82 0.96
N PRO A 24 -7.38 -5.69 2.14
CA PRO A 24 -7.60 -4.38 2.73
C PRO A 24 -6.31 -3.84 3.36
N GLU A 25 -6.16 -2.53 3.28
CA GLU A 25 -5.18 -1.76 4.04
C GLU A 25 -5.89 -0.84 5.05
N PHE A 26 -5.47 -0.94 6.31
CA PHE A 26 -5.83 0.00 7.35
C PHE A 26 -4.53 0.46 8.01
N ASP A 27 -3.95 1.51 7.45
CA ASP A 27 -2.63 1.99 7.83
C ASP A 27 -2.61 2.58 9.24
N THR A 28 -1.61 2.14 10.01
CA THR A 28 -1.30 2.58 11.37
C THR A 28 0.22 2.45 11.60
N PRO A 29 0.83 3.23 12.51
CA PRO A 29 0.23 4.27 13.35
C PRO A 29 0.15 5.64 12.66
N GLY A 30 0.66 5.76 11.42
CA GLY A 30 0.62 6.96 10.57
C GLY A 30 -0.69 7.10 9.79
N HIS A 31 -0.83 8.22 9.08
CA HIS A 31 -1.99 8.53 8.22
C HIS A 31 -3.36 8.46 8.93
N MET A 32 -3.40 8.72 10.25
CA MET A 32 -4.60 8.49 11.07
C MET A 32 -5.43 9.74 11.37
N LYS A 33 -5.14 10.90 10.75
CA LYS A 33 -5.86 12.16 11.05
C LYS A 33 -7.39 12.03 11.01
N SER A 34 -7.93 11.28 10.04
CA SER A 34 -9.39 11.06 9.92
C SER A 34 -9.97 10.23 11.07
N TRP A 35 -9.19 9.34 11.67
CA TRP A 35 -9.62 8.45 12.74
C TRP A 35 -9.83 9.21 14.05
N GLY A 36 -8.96 10.20 14.32
CA GLY A 36 -9.07 11.07 15.52
C GLY A 36 -10.33 11.93 15.54
N VAL A 37 -10.99 12.13 14.39
CA VAL A 37 -12.30 12.79 14.32
C VAL A 37 -13.38 11.91 14.94
N GLY A 38 -13.38 10.61 14.62
CA GLY A 38 -14.39 9.65 15.06
C GLY A 38 -14.16 9.13 16.47
N VAL A 39 -12.90 8.94 16.89
CA VAL A 39 -12.55 8.40 18.20
C VAL A 39 -11.66 9.39 18.96
N LYS A 40 -12.28 10.11 19.90
CA LYS A 40 -11.57 11.11 20.72
C LYS A 40 -10.52 10.44 21.61
N GLY A 41 -9.33 11.04 21.66
CA GLY A 41 -8.21 10.57 22.49
C GLY A 41 -7.38 9.43 21.88
N LEU A 42 -7.74 8.96 20.67
CA LEU A 42 -7.03 7.90 19.94
C LEU A 42 -5.63 8.32 19.47
N LEU A 43 -5.50 9.56 18.99
CA LEU A 43 -4.24 10.09 18.50
C LEU A 43 -3.38 10.66 19.63
N SER A 44 -2.06 10.63 19.45
CA SER A 44 -1.10 11.24 20.36
C SER A 44 -1.25 12.75 20.37
N GLU A 45 -1.25 13.33 21.56
CA GLU A 45 -1.06 14.78 21.72
C GLU A 45 0.38 15.14 21.35
N CYS A 46 0.56 16.17 20.52
CA CYS A 46 1.87 16.62 20.08
C CYS A 46 2.29 17.89 20.81
N TYR A 47 3.59 18.09 20.98
CA TYR A 47 4.14 19.19 21.76
C TYR A 47 5.23 19.91 20.96
N TYR A 48 5.28 21.24 21.07
CA TYR A 48 6.42 22.01 20.61
C TYR A 48 7.63 21.80 21.53
N LYS A 49 8.83 22.18 21.08
CA LYS A 49 10.07 22.07 21.87
C LYS A 49 10.05 22.87 23.18
N ASN A 50 9.22 23.90 23.28
CA ASN A 50 9.02 24.69 24.50
C ASN A 50 8.03 24.04 25.48
N GLY A 51 7.45 22.88 25.15
CA GLY A 51 6.50 22.13 25.96
C GLY A 51 5.03 22.56 25.84
N SER A 52 4.69 23.53 24.97
CA SER A 52 3.28 23.85 24.70
C SER A 52 2.66 22.83 23.73
N ILE A 53 1.37 22.56 23.91
CA ILE A 53 0.60 21.66 23.03
C ILE A 53 0.57 22.22 21.60
N TYR A 54 0.73 21.34 20.61
CA TYR A 54 0.56 21.64 19.19
C TYR A 54 -0.80 21.08 18.73
N GLU A 55 -1.84 21.91 18.87
CA GLU A 55 -3.20 21.56 18.47
C GLU A 55 -3.32 21.34 16.95
N GLY A 56 -3.99 20.27 16.54
CA GLY A 56 -4.34 19.99 15.14
C GLY A 56 -3.24 19.31 14.31
N PHE A 57 -2.09 19.03 14.93
CA PHE A 57 -0.96 18.31 14.35
C PHE A 57 -1.05 16.80 14.56
N GLU A 58 -2.09 16.32 15.24
CA GLU A 58 -2.26 14.91 15.58
C GLU A 58 -2.53 14.10 14.29
N ASN A 59 -1.56 13.27 13.91
CA ASN A 59 -1.66 12.33 12.79
C ASN A 59 -1.16 10.92 13.15
N LEU A 60 -0.69 10.74 14.39
CA LEU A 60 -0.19 9.47 14.90
C LEU A 60 -1.09 8.91 15.97
N LEU A 61 -1.29 7.60 15.93
CA LEU A 61 -1.86 6.83 17.01
C LEU A 61 -1.08 7.01 18.33
N ASP A 62 -1.77 6.95 19.47
CA ASP A 62 -1.11 6.90 20.78
C ASP A 62 -0.94 5.46 21.27
N PRO A 63 0.27 4.87 21.17
CA PRO A 63 0.48 3.46 21.54
C PRO A 63 0.49 3.23 23.06
N THR A 64 0.52 4.30 23.87
CA THR A 64 0.66 4.24 25.33
C THR A 64 -0.67 4.03 26.05
N LYS A 65 -1.78 4.36 25.41
CA LYS A 65 -3.13 4.26 25.98
C LYS A 65 -3.73 2.88 25.76
N SER A 66 -4.36 2.30 26.79
CA SER A 66 -5.06 1.02 26.67
C SER A 66 -6.21 1.07 25.66
N GLY A 67 -6.99 2.15 25.67
CA GLY A 67 -8.14 2.32 24.76
C GLY A 67 -7.78 2.29 23.28
N THR A 68 -6.55 2.66 22.91
CA THR A 68 -6.03 2.50 21.54
C THR A 68 -6.09 1.05 21.09
N TRP A 69 -5.65 0.13 21.96
CA TRP A 69 -5.61 -1.30 21.66
C TRP A 69 -7.01 -1.90 21.59
N ASP A 70 -7.94 -1.44 22.43
CA ASP A 70 -9.35 -1.86 22.37
C ASP A 70 -9.99 -1.51 21.03
N VAL A 71 -9.72 -0.29 20.53
CA VAL A 71 -10.21 0.17 19.21
C VAL A 71 -9.61 -0.66 18.08
N LEU A 72 -8.28 -0.85 18.07
CA LEU A 72 -7.61 -1.65 17.04
C LEU A 72 -8.12 -3.10 17.04
N ILE A 73 -8.25 -3.72 18.21
CA ILE A 73 -8.74 -5.10 18.30
C ILE A 73 -10.17 -5.20 17.80
N ALA A 74 -11.06 -4.32 18.23
CA ALA A 74 -12.46 -4.34 17.79
C ALA A 74 -12.58 -4.14 16.28
N LEU A 75 -11.83 -3.18 15.71
CA LEU A 75 -11.82 -2.94 14.27
C LEU A 75 -11.30 -4.15 13.50
N PHE A 76 -10.16 -4.71 13.89
CA PHE A 76 -9.56 -5.83 13.14
C PHE A 76 -10.34 -7.13 13.29
N GLN A 77 -11.08 -7.33 14.38
CA GLN A 77 -12.09 -8.39 14.47
C GLN A 77 -13.16 -8.25 13.38
N GLU A 78 -13.66 -7.03 13.14
CA GLU A 78 -14.61 -6.76 12.06
C GLU A 78 -13.96 -6.95 10.68
N ILE A 79 -12.78 -6.38 10.45
CA ILE A 79 -12.04 -6.53 9.19
C ILE A 79 -11.86 -8.01 8.84
N PHE A 80 -11.45 -8.84 9.79
CA PHE A 80 -11.27 -10.27 9.54
C PHE A 80 -12.59 -11.00 9.23
N SER A 81 -13.72 -10.48 9.69
CA SER A 81 -15.05 -10.99 9.36
C SER A 81 -15.54 -10.54 7.98
N VAL A 82 -15.20 -9.31 7.57
CA VAL A 82 -15.62 -8.72 6.29
C VAL A 82 -14.74 -9.21 5.13
N PHE A 83 -13.43 -9.25 5.33
CA PHE A 83 -12.46 -9.59 4.30
C PHE A 83 -11.97 -11.03 4.47
N PRO A 84 -12.39 -11.96 3.58
CA PRO A 84 -12.07 -13.38 3.71
C PRO A 84 -10.62 -13.70 3.32
N ASP A 85 -9.91 -12.80 2.65
CA ASP A 85 -8.53 -13.01 2.24
C ASP A 85 -7.61 -13.20 3.45
N ASN A 86 -6.58 -14.03 3.30
CA ASN A 86 -5.65 -14.31 4.40
C ASN A 86 -4.64 -13.18 4.62
N TYR A 87 -4.50 -12.25 3.69
CA TYR A 87 -3.53 -11.17 3.76
C TYR A 87 -4.21 -9.87 4.16
N ILE A 88 -3.55 -9.10 5.03
CA ILE A 88 -4.03 -7.81 5.51
C ILE A 88 -2.83 -6.86 5.55
N HIS A 89 -2.97 -5.68 4.93
CA HIS A 89 -1.95 -4.65 4.97
C HIS A 89 -2.17 -3.79 6.23
N LEU A 90 -1.15 -3.73 7.10
CA LEU A 90 -1.20 -2.95 8.35
C LEU A 90 -0.57 -1.56 8.20
N GLY A 91 -0.04 -1.27 7.01
CA GLY A 91 0.60 0.00 6.65
C GLY A 91 1.96 0.17 7.30
N GLY A 92 2.18 1.29 7.96
CA GLY A 92 3.38 1.62 8.71
C GLY A 92 4.40 2.49 7.99
N ASP A 93 4.02 3.12 6.89
CA ASP A 93 4.81 4.08 6.13
C ASP A 93 4.80 5.48 6.77
N GLU A 94 5.77 6.29 6.33
CA GLU A 94 5.95 7.73 6.59
C GLU A 94 5.81 8.22 8.05
N ALA A 95 5.81 7.32 9.04
CA ALA A 95 5.65 7.67 10.44
C ALA A 95 6.89 8.37 11.02
N SER A 96 8.07 8.18 10.44
CA SER A 96 9.35 8.63 11.01
C SER A 96 9.44 10.14 11.32
N PHE A 97 8.90 10.97 10.42
CA PHE A 97 8.79 12.41 10.65
C PHE A 97 7.89 12.69 11.85
N TRP A 98 6.70 12.10 11.87
CA TRP A 98 5.71 12.32 12.91
C TRP A 98 6.15 11.77 14.27
N THR A 99 6.84 10.63 14.32
CA THR A 99 7.30 10.06 15.58
C THR A 99 8.40 10.93 16.19
N THR A 100 9.23 11.57 15.35
CA THR A 100 10.23 12.54 15.79
C THR A 100 9.59 13.85 16.27
N GLU A 101 8.62 14.39 15.54
CA GLU A 101 8.01 15.68 15.87
C GLU A 101 6.92 15.59 16.95
N CYS A 102 6.30 14.43 17.14
CA CYS A 102 5.20 14.24 18.09
C CYS A 102 5.60 13.32 19.25
N TRP A 103 5.86 12.04 19.00
CA TRP A 103 6.18 11.07 20.07
C TRP A 103 7.43 11.45 20.85
N ALA A 104 8.49 11.91 20.17
CA ALA A 104 9.76 12.24 20.85
C ALA A 104 9.64 13.49 21.75
N LEU A 105 8.61 14.31 21.57
CA LEU A 105 8.35 15.49 22.39
C LEU A 105 7.28 15.25 23.45
N ASN A 106 6.42 14.23 23.26
CA ASN A 106 5.35 13.88 24.19
C ASN A 106 5.87 13.29 25.51
N PRO A 107 5.54 13.88 26.69
CA PRO A 107 6.03 13.43 27.99
C PRO A 107 5.51 12.04 28.40
N VAL A 108 4.30 11.68 27.98
CA VAL A 108 3.73 10.35 28.25
C VAL A 108 4.47 9.28 27.47
N VAL A 109 4.81 9.53 26.20
CA VAL A 109 5.59 8.60 25.38
C VAL A 109 7.01 8.47 25.89
N LYS A 110 7.64 9.56 26.36
CA LYS A 110 8.95 9.52 27.02
C LYS A 110 8.95 8.62 28.25
N GLU A 111 7.94 8.77 29.11
CA GLU A 111 7.82 7.94 30.30
C GLU A 111 7.56 6.48 29.94
N PHE A 112 6.71 6.25 28.94
CA PHE A 112 6.49 4.92 28.38
C PHE A 112 7.79 4.28 27.88
N MET A 113 8.63 5.04 27.17
CA MET A 113 9.95 4.57 26.72
C MET A 113 10.84 4.18 27.89
N ASN A 114 10.87 4.97 28.97
CA ASN A 114 11.65 4.65 30.17
C ASN A 114 11.19 3.33 30.81
N ILE A 115 9.88 3.15 30.97
CA ILE A 115 9.28 1.96 31.60
C ILE A 115 9.60 0.68 30.80
N TYR A 116 9.52 0.75 29.47
CA TYR A 116 9.74 -0.40 28.59
C TYR A 116 11.20 -0.55 28.12
N GLY A 117 12.11 0.33 28.55
CA GLY A 117 13.52 0.30 28.17
C GLY A 117 13.75 0.54 26.67
N LEU A 118 12.96 1.42 26.05
CA LEU A 118 13.00 1.73 24.62
C LEU A 118 13.93 2.92 24.37
N GLU A 119 14.96 2.73 23.54
CA GLU A 119 16.01 3.73 23.32
C GLU A 119 15.55 5.00 22.58
N ASP A 120 14.65 4.87 21.59
CA ASP A 120 14.19 5.98 20.77
C ASP A 120 12.76 5.73 20.24
N VAL A 121 12.20 6.69 19.51
CA VAL A 121 10.85 6.56 18.95
C VAL A 121 10.74 5.52 17.84
N ARG A 122 11.86 5.09 17.23
CA ARG A 122 11.86 3.98 16.27
C ARG A 122 11.66 2.66 17.01
N SER A 123 12.30 2.48 18.17
CA SER A 123 12.04 1.31 19.00
C SER A 123 10.62 1.29 19.58
N VAL A 124 9.98 2.44 19.79
CA VAL A 124 8.53 2.52 20.06
C VAL A 124 7.70 2.01 18.90
N GLN A 125 8.03 2.36 17.65
CA GLN A 125 7.31 1.87 16.48
C GLN A 125 7.49 0.35 16.28
N VAL A 126 8.71 -0.15 16.50
CA VAL A 126 9.00 -1.59 16.48
C VAL A 126 8.22 -2.33 17.57
N TRP A 127 8.19 -1.78 18.78
CA TRP A 127 7.37 -2.31 19.88
C TRP A 127 5.88 -2.33 19.52
N TYR A 128 5.38 -1.24 18.90
CA TYR A 128 3.99 -1.12 18.46
C TYR A 128 3.61 -2.27 17.52
N PHE A 129 4.37 -2.51 16.44
CA PHE A 129 4.03 -3.57 15.48
C PHE A 129 4.16 -4.97 16.06
N ASN A 130 5.18 -5.23 16.89
CA ASN A 130 5.31 -6.52 17.57
C ASN A 130 4.11 -6.79 18.49
N LYS A 131 3.70 -5.80 19.29
CA LYS A 131 2.50 -5.92 20.13
C LYS A 131 1.24 -6.06 19.29
N PHE A 132 1.09 -5.27 18.23
CA PHE A 132 -0.09 -5.27 17.40
C PHE A 132 -0.30 -6.63 16.72
N ILE A 133 0.72 -7.15 16.04
CA ILE A 133 0.69 -8.47 15.39
C ILE A 133 0.42 -9.58 16.41
N THR A 134 1.05 -9.51 17.60
CA THR A 134 0.79 -10.47 18.69
C THR A 134 -0.70 -10.48 19.09
N LEU A 135 -1.31 -9.30 19.26
CA LEU A 135 -2.72 -9.18 19.59
C LEU A 135 -3.61 -9.70 18.45
N LEU A 136 -3.26 -9.43 17.19
CA LEU A 136 -4.01 -9.91 16.04
C LEU A 136 -3.97 -11.44 15.92
N HIS A 137 -2.82 -12.08 16.11
CA HIS A 137 -2.75 -13.56 16.11
C HIS A 137 -3.47 -14.21 17.30
N ALA A 138 -3.62 -13.50 18.42
CA ALA A 138 -4.41 -13.97 19.55
C ALA A 138 -5.92 -14.05 19.21
N LEU A 139 -6.38 -13.28 18.22
CA LEU A 139 -7.75 -13.37 17.72
C LEU A 139 -7.95 -14.68 16.94
N LYS A 140 -9.08 -15.36 17.18
CA LYS A 140 -9.42 -16.62 16.50
C LYS A 140 -9.37 -16.49 14.97
N ALA A 141 -9.91 -15.40 14.43
CA ALA A 141 -9.92 -15.13 12.99
C ALA A 141 -8.57 -14.59 12.46
N GLY A 142 -7.71 -14.10 13.36
CA GLY A 142 -6.40 -13.53 13.03
C GLY A 142 -5.24 -14.53 13.06
N ARG A 143 -5.41 -15.69 13.74
CA ARG A 143 -4.36 -16.69 13.95
C ARG A 143 -3.56 -17.07 12.70
N ASN A 144 -4.24 -17.23 11.57
CA ASN A 144 -3.64 -17.67 10.30
C ASN A 144 -3.53 -16.54 9.26
N LYS A 145 -3.83 -15.29 9.66
CA LYS A 145 -3.65 -14.14 8.77
C LYS A 145 -2.16 -13.90 8.56
N LYS A 146 -1.82 -13.36 7.39
CA LYS A 146 -0.48 -12.94 7.01
C LYS A 146 -0.49 -11.43 6.88
N PHE A 147 0.48 -10.77 7.50
CA PHE A 147 0.51 -9.33 7.56
C PHE A 147 1.50 -8.77 6.54
N ILE A 148 1.11 -7.65 5.93
CA ILE A 148 1.95 -6.87 5.03
C ILE A 148 2.24 -5.54 5.72
N LEU A 149 3.50 -5.14 5.71
CA LEU A 149 3.96 -3.86 6.24
C LEU A 149 4.76 -3.11 5.19
N TRP A 150 4.60 -1.79 5.13
CA TRP A 150 5.46 -0.95 4.32
C TRP A 150 6.92 -1.00 4.80
N GLN A 151 7.82 -0.70 3.87
CA GLN A 151 9.28 -0.76 4.02
C GLN A 151 9.79 -0.20 5.36
N GLU A 152 9.35 0.99 5.79
CA GLU A 152 9.83 1.63 7.01
C GLU A 152 9.62 0.79 8.28
N ALA A 153 8.45 0.15 8.41
CA ALA A 153 8.07 -0.59 9.60
C ALA A 153 9.00 -1.81 9.83
N VAL A 154 9.50 -2.40 8.74
CA VAL A 154 10.47 -3.52 8.79
C VAL A 154 11.92 -3.08 8.73
N GLU A 155 12.21 -1.81 8.42
CA GLU A 155 13.56 -1.25 8.41
C GLU A 155 14.00 -0.79 9.80
N ASN A 156 13.09 -0.20 10.58
CA ASN A 156 13.37 0.39 11.89
C ASN A 156 13.80 -0.62 12.97
N GLY A 157 13.58 -1.91 12.76
CA GLY A 157 14.02 -2.98 13.67
C GLY A 157 13.58 -4.34 13.18
N ASN A 158 13.48 -5.30 14.11
CA ASN A 158 12.90 -6.62 13.83
C ASN A 158 11.44 -6.66 14.28
N VAL A 159 10.55 -6.94 13.35
CA VAL A 159 9.15 -7.25 13.61
C VAL A 159 9.00 -8.76 13.53
N SER A 160 8.62 -9.37 14.64
CA SER A 160 8.67 -10.81 14.82
C SER A 160 7.39 -11.47 14.29
N ASP A 161 7.41 -11.88 13.03
CA ASP A 161 6.40 -12.76 12.44
C ASP A 161 7.01 -13.58 11.28
N GLU A 162 6.79 -14.89 11.26
CA GLU A 162 7.41 -15.80 10.28
C GLU A 162 6.85 -15.64 8.86
N ASN A 163 5.64 -15.09 8.73
CA ASN A 163 4.95 -14.93 7.45
C ASN A 163 4.86 -13.45 7.01
N LEU A 164 5.64 -12.58 7.64
CA LEU A 164 5.61 -11.15 7.39
C LEU A 164 6.08 -10.85 5.97
N ILE A 165 5.34 -9.98 5.29
CA ILE A 165 5.68 -9.48 3.96
C ILE A 165 6.06 -8.00 4.08
N ALA A 166 7.26 -7.68 3.62
CA ALA A 166 7.72 -6.32 3.43
C ALA A 166 7.26 -5.80 2.06
N HIS A 167 6.52 -4.70 2.04
CA HIS A 167 6.14 -4.00 0.82
C HIS A 167 7.12 -2.87 0.55
N ILE A 168 7.96 -3.06 -0.48
CA ILE A 168 9.07 -2.18 -0.81
C ILE A 168 8.62 -1.12 -1.81
N TRP A 169 8.69 0.15 -1.40
CA TRP A 169 8.11 1.26 -2.14
C TRP A 169 9.04 2.46 -2.36
N LYS A 170 10.15 2.59 -1.61
CA LYS A 170 11.04 3.77 -1.72
C LYS A 170 12.21 3.54 -2.65
N ASP A 171 12.86 2.39 -2.51
CA ASP A 171 14.04 2.07 -3.30
C ASP A 171 14.20 0.55 -3.53
N LYS A 172 14.84 0.18 -4.63
CA LYS A 172 15.01 -1.23 -5.01
C LYS A 172 15.93 -2.02 -4.07
N LYS A 173 16.80 -1.36 -3.28
CA LYS A 173 17.67 -2.08 -2.33
C LYS A 173 16.85 -2.63 -1.16
N GLY A 174 15.66 -2.08 -0.90
CA GLY A 174 14.72 -2.58 0.08
C GLY A 174 14.37 -4.06 -0.08
N ILE A 175 14.30 -4.59 -1.31
CA ILE A 175 14.07 -6.03 -1.55
C ILE A 175 15.20 -6.86 -0.96
N LYS A 176 16.45 -6.47 -1.21
CA LYS A 176 17.61 -7.17 -0.64
C LYS A 176 17.61 -7.06 0.89
N ASN A 177 17.38 -5.87 1.44
CA ASN A 177 17.37 -5.65 2.88
C ASN A 177 16.29 -6.50 3.59
N ALA A 178 15.09 -6.57 3.03
CA ALA A 178 13.99 -7.38 3.58
C ALA A 178 14.31 -8.88 3.50
N THR A 179 14.81 -9.35 2.37
CA THR A 179 15.15 -10.77 2.18
C THR A 179 16.40 -11.21 2.95
N ASP A 180 17.36 -10.31 3.21
CA ASP A 180 18.49 -10.54 4.13
C ASP A 180 18.00 -10.76 5.58
N LYS A 181 16.91 -10.10 5.98
CA LYS A 181 16.25 -10.29 7.28
C LYS A 181 15.32 -11.52 7.32
N GLY A 182 15.14 -12.20 6.18
CA GLY A 182 14.29 -13.40 6.06
C GLY A 182 12.81 -13.11 5.82
N TYR A 183 12.41 -11.84 5.60
CA TYR A 183 11.04 -11.50 5.26
C TYR A 183 10.71 -11.85 3.81
N TYR A 184 9.44 -12.17 3.55
CA TYR A 184 8.91 -12.14 2.19
C TYR A 184 8.86 -10.70 1.68
N ALA A 185 8.89 -10.50 0.37
CA ALA A 185 8.89 -9.17 -0.21
C ALA A 185 7.97 -9.03 -1.43
N ILE A 186 7.30 -7.89 -1.52
CA ILE A 186 6.59 -7.42 -2.72
C ILE A 186 7.10 -6.02 -3.09
N LEU A 187 7.12 -5.69 -4.39
CA LEU A 187 7.66 -4.43 -4.89
C LEU A 187 6.58 -3.52 -5.46
N SER A 188 6.61 -2.23 -5.14
CA SER A 188 5.89 -1.18 -5.87
C SER A 188 6.76 0.01 -6.23
N THR A 189 8.00 0.13 -5.73
CA THR A 189 8.90 1.30 -5.89
C THR A 189 8.94 1.93 -7.28
N CYS A 190 9.06 1.11 -8.31
CA CYS A 190 9.20 1.55 -9.70
C CYS A 190 7.87 1.56 -10.45
N TRP A 191 6.75 1.30 -9.76
CA TRP A 191 5.40 1.15 -10.29
C TRP A 191 4.42 2.09 -9.58
N TYR A 192 4.86 3.30 -9.28
CA TYR A 192 4.01 4.41 -8.86
C TYR A 192 3.41 5.06 -10.11
N LEU A 193 2.15 4.75 -10.37
CA LEU A 193 1.41 5.22 -11.56
C LEU A 193 0.77 6.58 -11.30
N ASP A 194 0.58 7.02 -10.07
CA ASP A 194 0.16 8.38 -9.74
C ASP A 194 1.18 9.42 -10.20
N TYR A 195 2.47 9.07 -10.19
CA TYR A 195 3.54 9.86 -10.81
C TYR A 195 3.49 9.76 -12.32
N ILE A 196 2.78 10.69 -12.94
CA ILE A 196 2.78 10.88 -14.38
C ILE A 196 4.11 11.51 -14.83
N SER A 197 4.67 11.02 -15.93
CA SER A 197 5.89 11.59 -16.52
C SER A 197 5.75 11.78 -18.03
N SER A 198 6.85 11.70 -18.77
CA SER A 198 6.87 11.93 -20.22
C SER A 198 5.99 10.93 -21.00
N SER A 199 5.81 11.20 -22.29
CA SER A 199 5.15 10.26 -23.20
C SER A 199 5.82 8.88 -23.12
N ALA A 200 5.02 7.82 -22.93
CA ALA A 200 5.46 6.42 -22.85
C ALA A 200 6.21 6.00 -21.57
N ASP A 201 5.88 6.59 -20.42
CA ASP A 201 6.37 6.20 -19.09
C ASP A 201 6.21 4.69 -18.76
N TRP A 202 5.25 4.00 -19.38
CA TRP A 202 5.04 2.55 -19.26
C TRP A 202 6.30 1.73 -19.57
N LYS A 203 7.21 2.23 -20.42
CA LYS A 203 8.49 1.56 -20.70
C LYS A 203 9.37 1.46 -19.45
N THR A 204 9.36 2.49 -18.61
CA THR A 204 10.06 2.49 -17.31
C THR A 204 9.48 1.41 -16.39
N TYR A 205 8.15 1.29 -16.34
CA TYR A 205 7.46 0.27 -15.56
C TYR A 205 7.78 -1.14 -16.07
N TYR A 206 7.76 -1.34 -17.40
CA TYR A 206 8.08 -2.61 -18.03
C TYR A 206 9.52 -3.06 -17.77
N ASN A 207 10.48 -2.12 -17.78
CA ASN A 207 11.90 -2.41 -17.56
C ASN A 207 12.26 -2.61 -16.09
N CYS A 208 11.33 -2.40 -15.15
CA CYS A 208 11.58 -2.72 -13.76
C CYS A 208 11.49 -4.22 -13.52
N ASP A 209 12.52 -4.81 -12.91
CA ASP A 209 12.56 -6.23 -12.56
C ASP A 209 12.76 -6.39 -11.04
N PRO A 210 11.78 -6.95 -10.30
CA PRO A 210 11.89 -7.14 -8.85
C PRO A 210 12.93 -8.20 -8.46
N GLN A 211 13.45 -8.99 -9.40
CA GLN A 211 14.51 -9.96 -9.16
C GLN A 211 15.91 -9.47 -9.56
N ASP A 212 16.03 -8.23 -10.04
CA ASP A 212 17.31 -7.64 -10.45
C ASP A 212 18.10 -7.07 -9.26
N PHE A 213 18.56 -7.97 -8.39
CA PHE A 213 19.45 -7.64 -7.27
C PHE A 213 20.40 -8.80 -6.96
N ASN A 214 21.57 -8.48 -6.39
CA ASN A 214 22.55 -9.49 -6.00
C ASN A 214 22.01 -10.37 -4.86
N SER A 215 21.70 -11.62 -5.19
CA SER A 215 20.99 -12.56 -4.32
C SER A 215 21.26 -14.02 -4.68
N ASN A 216 21.11 -14.90 -3.70
CA ASN A 216 21.07 -16.35 -3.94
C ASN A 216 19.63 -16.82 -4.28
N GLU A 217 19.50 -18.07 -4.72
CA GLU A 217 18.20 -18.64 -5.11
C GLU A 217 17.20 -18.72 -3.95
N THR A 218 17.66 -18.84 -2.70
CA THR A 218 16.79 -18.82 -1.52
C THR A 218 16.20 -17.44 -1.30
N GLN A 219 16.99 -16.38 -1.43
CA GLN A 219 16.53 -14.99 -1.31
C GLN A 219 15.57 -14.60 -2.42
N LYS A 220 15.83 -15.04 -3.66
CA LYS A 220 14.89 -14.81 -4.78
C LYS A 220 13.53 -15.43 -4.55
N ARG A 221 13.44 -16.59 -3.87
CA ARG A 221 12.17 -17.24 -3.53
C ARG A 221 11.34 -16.48 -2.50
N LEU A 222 11.94 -15.58 -1.74
CA LEU A 222 11.22 -14.70 -0.81
C LEU A 222 10.52 -13.54 -1.54
N VAL A 223 10.86 -13.26 -2.79
CA VAL A 223 10.20 -12.25 -3.62
C VAL A 223 8.92 -12.83 -4.21
N LEU A 224 7.76 -12.38 -3.73
CA LEU A 224 6.45 -12.91 -4.08
C LEU A 224 5.84 -12.26 -5.33
N GLY A 225 6.31 -11.07 -5.71
CA GLY A 225 5.77 -10.29 -6.83
C GLY A 225 5.81 -8.80 -6.53
N GLY A 226 4.72 -8.11 -6.84
CA GLY A 226 4.58 -6.68 -6.54
C GLY A 226 3.28 -6.08 -7.06
N GLU A 227 3.14 -4.76 -6.92
CA GLU A 227 1.89 -4.04 -7.12
C GLU A 227 2.14 -2.73 -7.89
N ALA A 228 1.21 -2.39 -8.79
CA ALA A 228 1.15 -1.08 -9.40
C ALA A 228 0.33 -0.15 -8.49
N ALA A 229 0.98 0.82 -7.86
CA ALA A 229 0.34 1.75 -6.95
C ALA A 229 -0.25 2.94 -7.74
N LEU A 230 -1.47 3.35 -7.40
CA LEU A 230 -2.11 4.54 -7.95
C LEU A 230 -2.73 5.33 -6.78
N TRP A 231 -1.91 6.16 -6.14
CA TRP A 231 -2.32 6.99 -5.02
C TRP A 231 -3.33 8.08 -5.42
N GLY A 232 -4.12 8.51 -4.44
CA GLY A 232 -5.37 9.26 -4.65
C GLY A 232 -5.23 10.79 -4.63
N GLU A 233 -4.07 11.36 -4.34
CA GLU A 233 -3.88 12.81 -4.15
C GLU A 233 -4.33 13.62 -5.38
N TRP A 234 -4.08 13.06 -6.57
CA TRP A 234 -4.39 13.68 -7.86
C TRP A 234 -5.26 12.79 -8.76
N VAL A 235 -5.89 11.77 -8.17
CA VAL A 235 -6.65 10.74 -8.89
C VAL A 235 -8.04 10.62 -8.29
N ASN A 236 -9.05 10.67 -9.16
CA ASN A 236 -10.44 10.46 -8.79
C ASN A 236 -11.20 9.80 -9.95
N GLU A 237 -12.51 9.70 -9.84
CA GLU A 237 -13.38 9.06 -10.85
C GLU A 237 -13.23 9.65 -12.25
N SER A 238 -12.79 10.91 -12.38
CA SER A 238 -12.66 11.58 -13.68
C SER A 238 -11.46 11.11 -14.49
N ASN A 239 -10.42 10.56 -13.84
CA ASN A 239 -9.15 10.24 -14.49
C ASN A 239 -8.57 8.87 -14.14
N VAL A 240 -9.14 8.15 -13.17
CA VAL A 240 -8.57 6.89 -12.67
C VAL A 240 -8.34 5.84 -13.76
N ILE A 241 -9.30 5.65 -14.68
CA ILE A 241 -9.19 4.61 -15.71
C ILE A 241 -8.15 4.96 -16.78
N SER A 242 -8.21 6.19 -17.31
CA SER A 242 -7.28 6.64 -18.36
C SER A 242 -5.85 6.79 -17.83
N ARG A 243 -5.70 7.18 -16.56
CA ARG A 243 -4.40 7.22 -15.90
C ARG A 243 -3.89 5.80 -15.67
N LEU A 244 -4.69 4.88 -15.14
CA LEU A 244 -4.23 3.53 -14.80
C LEU A 244 -3.85 2.71 -16.05
N TRP A 245 -4.71 2.74 -17.08
CA TRP A 245 -4.59 1.89 -18.26
C TRP A 245 -4.22 2.68 -19.51
N PRO A 246 -3.26 2.20 -20.33
CA PRO A 246 -2.73 0.83 -20.33
C PRO A 246 -1.43 0.68 -19.53
N ARG A 247 -0.98 1.70 -18.79
CA ARG A 247 0.31 1.71 -18.08
C ARG A 247 0.47 0.54 -17.11
N ALA A 248 -0.58 0.20 -16.36
CA ALA A 248 -0.59 -0.95 -15.46
C ALA A 248 -0.44 -2.30 -16.19
N SER A 249 -0.76 -2.39 -17.48
CA SER A 249 -0.54 -3.61 -18.28
C SER A 249 0.95 -3.93 -18.44
N ALA A 250 1.81 -2.92 -18.44
CA ALA A 250 3.26 -3.13 -18.45
C ALA A 250 3.74 -3.83 -17.18
N VAL A 251 3.20 -3.43 -16.03
CA VAL A 251 3.46 -4.08 -14.73
C VAL A 251 2.89 -5.50 -14.72
N ALA A 252 1.67 -5.68 -15.22
CA ALA A 252 1.03 -6.99 -15.30
C ALA A 252 1.86 -7.98 -16.14
N GLU A 253 2.36 -7.55 -17.31
CA GLU A 253 3.20 -8.42 -18.14
C GLU A 253 4.52 -8.77 -17.47
N ARG A 254 5.14 -7.82 -16.78
CA ARG A 254 6.39 -8.05 -16.02
C ARG A 254 6.20 -9.04 -14.87
N LEU A 255 5.07 -9.00 -14.18
CA LEU A 255 4.76 -9.91 -13.07
C LEU A 255 4.31 -11.30 -13.53
N TRP A 256 3.77 -11.42 -14.74
CA TRP A 256 3.25 -12.68 -15.28
C TRP A 256 4.23 -13.42 -16.20
N SER A 257 4.89 -12.70 -17.10
CA SER A 257 5.67 -13.30 -18.18
C SER A 257 7.05 -13.76 -17.72
N SER A 258 7.67 -14.60 -18.56
CA SER A 258 9.05 -15.06 -18.33
C SER A 258 10.01 -13.89 -18.11
N ALA A 259 10.91 -14.04 -17.13
CA ALA A 259 11.97 -13.07 -16.86
C ALA A 259 12.88 -12.79 -18.07
N LYS A 260 12.86 -13.62 -19.12
CA LYS A 260 13.60 -13.36 -20.37
C LYS A 260 12.98 -12.23 -21.21
N MET A 261 11.70 -11.91 -21.01
CA MET A 261 10.99 -10.86 -21.75
C MET A 261 11.31 -9.49 -21.14
N LYS A 262 12.41 -8.86 -21.56
CA LYS A 262 12.89 -7.58 -20.99
C LYS A 262 12.87 -6.39 -21.94
N ASN A 263 12.54 -6.60 -23.22
CA ASN A 263 12.57 -5.54 -24.21
C ASN A 263 11.21 -4.83 -24.35
N ALA A 264 11.14 -3.57 -23.92
CA ALA A 264 9.93 -2.76 -24.05
C ALA A 264 9.54 -2.50 -25.52
N GLU A 265 10.50 -2.40 -26.45
CA GLU A 265 10.18 -2.19 -27.88
C GLU A 265 9.49 -3.41 -28.49
N GLU A 266 9.79 -4.62 -28.02
CA GLU A 266 9.08 -5.85 -28.42
C GLU A 266 7.71 -5.98 -27.76
N ALA A 267 7.49 -5.32 -26.62
CA ALA A 267 6.21 -5.27 -25.94
C ALA A 267 5.24 -4.28 -26.60
N TRP A 268 5.77 -3.22 -27.21
CA TRP A 268 4.97 -2.12 -27.77
C TRP A 268 3.82 -2.58 -28.68
N PRO A 269 4.03 -3.41 -29.73
CA PRO A 269 2.94 -3.81 -30.61
C PRO A 269 1.80 -4.54 -29.89
N ARG A 270 2.11 -5.33 -28.86
CA ARG A 270 1.14 -6.08 -28.07
C ARG A 270 0.43 -5.19 -27.05
N LEU A 271 1.12 -4.21 -26.49
CA LEU A 271 0.51 -3.20 -25.62
C LEU A 271 -0.46 -2.29 -26.41
N TYR A 272 -0.10 -1.93 -27.64
CA TYR A 272 -0.97 -1.17 -28.54
C TYR A 272 -2.26 -1.93 -28.86
N GLU A 273 -2.15 -3.22 -29.19
CA GLU A 273 -3.33 -4.06 -29.40
C GLU A 273 -4.19 -4.17 -28.13
N MET A 274 -3.56 -4.39 -26.96
CA MET A 274 -4.26 -4.43 -25.67
C MET A 274 -5.00 -3.13 -25.38
N GLN A 275 -4.38 -1.97 -25.63
CA GLN A 275 -5.02 -0.67 -25.52
C GLN A 275 -6.28 -0.60 -26.39
N CYS A 276 -6.18 -0.89 -27.68
CA CYS A 276 -7.32 -0.84 -28.59
C CYS A 276 -8.42 -1.84 -28.22
N ARG A 277 -8.05 -3.02 -27.72
CA ARG A 277 -9.01 -4.02 -27.22
C ARG A 277 -9.80 -3.50 -26.03
N MET A 278 -9.13 -2.87 -25.06
CA MET A 278 -9.80 -2.27 -23.90
C MET A 278 -10.67 -1.07 -24.31
N THR A 279 -10.22 -0.26 -25.27
CA THR A 279 -11.02 0.83 -25.85
C THR A 279 -12.29 0.30 -26.53
N ALA A 280 -12.18 -0.77 -27.32
CA ALA A 280 -13.33 -1.42 -27.98
C ALA A 280 -14.34 -2.01 -26.99
N GLN A 281 -13.92 -2.34 -25.77
CA GLN A 281 -14.80 -2.75 -24.66
C GLN A 281 -15.51 -1.58 -23.98
N GLY A 282 -15.26 -0.35 -24.41
CA GLY A 282 -15.91 0.86 -23.89
C GLY A 282 -15.20 1.49 -22.70
N TYR A 283 -13.92 1.20 -22.48
CA TYR A 283 -13.12 1.86 -21.44
C TYR A 283 -12.38 3.09 -22.00
N PRO A 284 -12.29 4.20 -21.25
CA PRO A 284 -11.55 5.40 -21.66
C PRO A 284 -10.04 5.22 -21.44
N ILE A 285 -9.40 4.43 -22.31
CA ILE A 285 -7.97 4.11 -22.22
C ILE A 285 -7.14 5.20 -22.89
N GLN A 286 -6.05 5.63 -22.26
CA GLN A 286 -5.14 6.59 -22.90
C GLN A 286 -4.25 5.93 -23.98
N PRO A 287 -3.74 6.69 -24.96
CA PRO A 287 -2.72 6.19 -25.89
C PRO A 287 -1.42 5.78 -25.19
N ALA A 288 -0.86 4.63 -25.57
CA ALA A 288 0.35 4.08 -24.97
C ALA A 288 1.65 4.71 -25.52
N ASN A 289 1.77 4.95 -26.84
CA ASN A 289 2.83 5.75 -27.45
C ASN A 289 2.28 6.56 -28.64
N GLY A 290 2.88 7.74 -28.86
CA GLY A 290 2.84 8.46 -30.13
C GLY A 290 1.44 8.75 -30.72
N PRO A 291 1.38 9.31 -31.93
CA PRO A 291 0.15 9.39 -32.69
C PRO A 291 -0.23 7.99 -33.23
N GLY A 292 -1.52 7.65 -33.19
CA GLY A 292 -2.07 6.38 -33.66
C GLY A 292 -3.59 6.40 -33.68
N TYR A 293 -4.21 5.25 -34.00
CA TYR A 293 -5.67 5.09 -33.97
C TYR A 293 -6.08 3.63 -33.69
N CYS A 294 -7.20 3.46 -33.01
CA CYS A 294 -7.89 2.18 -32.90
C CYS A 294 -9.02 2.14 -33.94
N GLU A 295 -9.27 0.97 -34.54
CA GLU A 295 -10.42 0.79 -35.45
C GLU A 295 -11.75 1.10 -34.76
N HIS A 296 -11.82 0.87 -33.45
CA HIS A 296 -12.93 1.25 -32.59
C HIS A 296 -12.45 2.22 -31.51
N GLU A 297 -12.64 3.52 -31.76
CA GLU A 297 -12.29 4.58 -30.81
C GLU A 297 -13.30 4.71 -29.67
N TYR A 298 -12.85 5.25 -28.54
CA TYR A 298 -13.70 5.52 -27.39
C TYR A 298 -14.78 6.54 -27.75
N LYS A 299 -16.05 6.18 -27.54
CA LYS A 299 -17.18 7.06 -27.82
C LYS A 299 -17.48 7.95 -26.63
N ILE A 300 -17.12 9.24 -26.74
CA ILE A 300 -17.52 10.25 -25.77
C ILE A 300 -19.01 10.55 -25.97
N GLN A 301 -19.82 10.27 -24.94
CA GLN A 301 -21.16 10.84 -24.87
C GLN A 301 -21.04 12.28 -24.40
N LEU A 302 -21.13 13.23 -25.33
CA LEU A 302 -21.29 14.62 -24.97
C LEU A 302 -22.67 14.79 -24.30
N PRO A 303 -22.76 15.57 -23.21
CA PRO A 303 -24.06 15.91 -22.66
C PRO A 303 -24.88 16.58 -23.76
N LEU A 304 -25.99 15.94 -24.13
CA LEU A 304 -26.99 16.57 -24.98
C LEU A 304 -27.64 17.65 -24.11
N TYR A 305 -27.52 18.91 -24.52
CA TYR A 305 -28.29 19.99 -23.92
C TYR A 305 -29.77 19.74 -24.27
N GLU A 306 -30.57 19.35 -23.26
CA GLU A 306 -32.03 19.45 -23.28
C GLU A 306 -32.47 20.77 -22.65
#